data_AF-A0A4R9KB86-F1
#
_entry.id   AF-A0A4R9KB86-F1
#
_cell.length_a   1.000
_cell.length_b   1.000
_cell.length_c   1.000
_cell.angle_alpha   90.00
_cell.angle_beta   90.00
_cell.angle_gamma   90.00
#
_symmetry.space_group_name_H-M   'P 1'
#
loop_
_entity.id
_entity.type
_entity.pdbx_description
1 polymer ?
#
loop_
_entity_poly.entity_id
_entity_poly.type
_entity_poly.pdbx_seq_one_letter_code
_entity_poly.pdbx_strand_id
1 'polypeptide(L)'
;MQIRLLVIVILLSLLASCRTTRSSDDANSRNETPIGELLPPPGGDGEVILNEKGEVVQNNANEIPFFQKKSEMPTELFRVYMSSDSYMVRQIRYTDKIIRKPDPGADELAREELRKFDLINFIDDGYVVVGLNANTGKLETIAFDRRVPRINDIAKVIQNDASRFNYEHLTKDGMPGILKFIINYQIRLYPVKSRDEVKQMLQKKK
;
A
#
# COMPACT_ATOMS: atom_id res chain seq x y z
N MET A 1 -71.07 -35.66 -17.22
CA MET A 1 -71.34 -36.73 -18.22
C MET A 1 -70.63 -36.32 -19.50
N GLN A 2 -69.60 -37.07 -19.89
CA GLN A 2 -68.99 -37.20 -21.23
C GLN A 2 -68.62 -35.88 -21.97
N ILE A 3 -67.36 -35.60 -22.31
CA ILE A 3 -66.56 -36.37 -23.28
C ILE A 3 -65.07 -36.23 -22.92
N ARG A 4 -64.47 -37.38 -22.58
CA ARG A 4 -63.04 -37.65 -22.73
C ARG A 4 -62.86 -38.24 -24.13
N LEU A 5 -62.24 -37.54 -25.07
CA LEU A 5 -61.61 -38.16 -26.25
C LEU A 5 -60.78 -37.16 -27.07
N LEU A 6 -59.63 -36.72 -26.56
CA LEU A 6 -58.53 -36.39 -27.47
C LEU A 6 -57.23 -36.83 -26.80
N VAL A 7 -57.01 -38.12 -26.97
CA VAL A 7 -55.91 -38.93 -26.49
C VAL A 7 -55.06 -39.21 -27.73
N ILE A 8 -53.74 -39.02 -27.60
CA ILE A 8 -52.69 -39.62 -28.44
C ILE A 8 -52.60 -39.06 -29.88
N VAL A 9 -51.83 -37.98 -30.06
CA VAL A 9 -50.69 -37.88 -31.00
C VAL A 9 -49.79 -36.79 -30.43
N ILE A 10 -48.47 -36.91 -30.57
CA ILE A 10 -47.42 -36.04 -30.00
C ILE A 10 -46.96 -36.50 -28.61
N LEU A 11 -46.73 -37.81 -28.50
CA LEU A 11 -45.86 -38.43 -27.52
C LEU A 11 -44.73 -39.14 -28.28
N LEU A 12 -43.99 -38.39 -29.12
CA LEU A 12 -42.81 -38.89 -29.85
C LEU A 12 -42.00 -37.72 -30.44
N SER A 13 -41.37 -36.94 -29.57
CA SER A 13 -40.22 -36.08 -29.90
C SER A 13 -39.37 -35.84 -28.65
N LEU A 14 -39.03 -36.94 -27.98
CA LEU A 14 -37.81 -37.01 -27.18
C LEU A 14 -36.61 -37.02 -28.13
N LEU A 15 -35.55 -36.31 -27.73
CA LEU A 15 -34.19 -36.33 -28.27
C LEU A 15 -33.87 -35.35 -29.40
N ALA A 16 -33.84 -34.04 -29.10
CA ALA A 16 -32.81 -33.16 -29.65
C ALA A 16 -32.67 -31.88 -28.83
N SER A 17 -31.43 -31.59 -28.44
CA SER A 17 -30.90 -30.29 -27.99
C SER A 17 -30.96 -29.98 -26.49
N CYS A 18 -30.03 -30.62 -25.77
CA CYS A 18 -29.29 -29.96 -24.70
C CYS A 18 -28.64 -28.66 -25.22
N ARG A 19 -29.06 -27.50 -24.71
CA ARG A 19 -28.20 -26.33 -24.60
C ARG A 19 -28.46 -25.67 -23.24
N THR A 20 -27.74 -26.18 -22.25
CA THR A 20 -27.47 -25.44 -21.01
C THR A 20 -26.72 -24.17 -21.41
N THR A 21 -27.31 -23.02 -21.11
CA THR A 21 -26.59 -21.74 -21.11
C THR A 21 -25.50 -21.84 -20.05
N ARG A 22 -24.27 -22.11 -20.50
CA ARG A 22 -23.05 -21.78 -19.77
C ARG A 22 -23.02 -20.26 -19.67
N SER A 23 -23.40 -19.72 -18.52
CA SER A 23 -22.82 -18.45 -18.12
C SER A 23 -21.36 -18.72 -17.86
N SER A 24 -20.53 -18.05 -18.65
CA SER A 24 -19.08 -18.08 -18.56
C SER A 24 -18.68 -17.62 -17.17
N ASP A 25 -18.28 -18.57 -16.32
CA ASP A 25 -17.36 -18.28 -15.24
C ASP A 25 -16.04 -17.86 -15.90
N ASP A 26 -15.88 -16.55 -16.07
CA ASP A 26 -14.60 -15.98 -16.49
C ASP A 26 -13.58 -16.27 -15.40
N ALA A 27 -12.72 -17.23 -15.73
CA ALA A 27 -11.48 -17.51 -15.06
C ALA A 27 -10.63 -16.23 -15.00
N ASN A 28 -10.63 -15.57 -13.84
CA ASN A 28 -9.50 -14.76 -13.44
C ASN A 28 -8.90 -15.40 -12.18
N SER A 29 -8.03 -16.38 -12.44
CA SER A 29 -7.11 -16.97 -11.47
C SER A 29 -6.21 -15.87 -10.91
N ARG A 30 -6.71 -15.12 -9.94
CA ARG A 30 -5.84 -14.41 -9.00
C ARG A 30 -5.31 -15.46 -8.05
N ASN A 31 -3.99 -15.59 -7.99
CA ASN A 31 -3.30 -16.40 -7.01
C ASN A 31 -3.77 -15.99 -5.61
N GLU A 32 -4.68 -16.77 -5.02
CA GLU A 32 -5.09 -16.59 -3.63
C GLU A 32 -3.94 -17.10 -2.74
N THR A 33 -2.98 -16.22 -2.48
CA THR A 33 -2.10 -16.34 -1.32
C THR A 33 -2.98 -16.57 -0.10
N PRO A 34 -2.69 -17.51 0.82
CA PRO A 34 -3.53 -17.76 1.98
C PRO A 34 -3.81 -16.43 2.69
N ILE A 35 -5.03 -15.94 2.57
CA ILE A 35 -5.44 -14.67 3.17
C ILE A 35 -5.51 -14.96 4.66
N GLY A 36 -4.49 -14.49 5.40
CA GLY A 36 -4.53 -14.51 6.86
C GLY A 36 -5.77 -13.77 7.34
N GLU A 37 -6.14 -13.93 8.61
CA GLU A 37 -7.31 -13.29 9.19
C GLU A 37 -7.46 -11.83 8.71
N LEU A 38 -8.61 -11.52 8.10
CA LEU A 38 -8.88 -10.20 7.56
C LEU A 38 -8.99 -9.19 8.69
N LEU A 39 -8.29 -8.08 8.55
CA LEU A 39 -8.29 -6.99 9.52
C LEU A 39 -9.05 -5.78 8.94
N PRO A 40 -9.65 -4.93 9.80
CA PRO A 40 -10.25 -3.69 9.34
C PRO A 40 -9.20 -2.76 8.70
N PRO A 41 -9.58 -1.89 7.74
CA PRO A 41 -8.64 -0.95 7.17
C PRO A 41 -7.99 -0.05 8.23
N PRO A 42 -6.68 0.24 8.16
CA PRO A 42 -6.00 1.09 9.13
C PRO A 42 -6.56 2.52 9.19
N GLY A 43 -7.11 3.00 8.08
CA GLY A 43 -7.85 4.26 7.99
C GLY A 43 -9.25 4.22 8.63
N GLY A 44 -9.75 3.06 9.02
CA GLY A 44 -11.11 2.90 9.52
C GLY A 44 -12.11 2.54 8.42
N ASP A 45 -13.37 2.47 8.81
CA ASP A 45 -14.40 1.81 8.02
C ASP A 45 -14.68 2.54 6.70
N GLY A 46 -14.74 1.76 5.61
CA GLY A 46 -15.00 2.27 4.26
C GLY A 46 -13.77 2.76 3.49
N GLU A 47 -12.60 2.87 4.13
CA GLU A 47 -11.36 3.26 3.44
C GLU A 47 -10.83 2.11 2.58
N VAL A 48 -10.40 2.44 1.37
CA VAL A 48 -9.71 1.51 0.46
C VAL A 48 -8.20 1.65 0.68
N ILE A 49 -7.49 0.53 0.68
CA ILE A 49 -6.04 0.52 0.84
C ILE A 49 -5.39 0.30 -0.51
N LEU A 50 -4.46 1.19 -0.90
CA LEU A 50 -3.65 1.01 -2.09
C LEU A 50 -2.21 0.64 -1.71
N ASN A 51 -1.59 -0.26 -2.45
CA ASN A 51 -0.17 -0.56 -2.32
C ASN A 51 0.72 0.42 -3.10
N GLU A 52 2.04 0.22 -3.07
CA GLU A 52 3.04 1.03 -3.78
C GLU A 52 2.85 1.05 -5.31
N LYS A 53 2.15 0.06 -5.86
CA LYS A 53 1.82 -0.06 -7.29
C LYS A 53 0.46 0.56 -7.64
N GLY A 54 -0.25 1.11 -6.67
CA GLY A 54 -1.60 1.65 -6.86
C GLY A 54 -2.70 0.58 -6.92
N GLU A 55 -2.40 -0.66 -6.54
CA GLU A 55 -3.35 -1.77 -6.54
C GLU A 55 -4.10 -1.81 -5.22
N VAL A 56 -5.39 -2.15 -5.27
CA VAL A 56 -6.22 -2.35 -4.07
C VAL A 56 -5.77 -3.60 -3.34
N VAL A 57 -5.47 -3.45 -2.05
CA VAL A 57 -5.06 -4.55 -1.16
C VAL A 57 -5.96 -4.60 0.08
N GLN A 58 -6.01 -5.76 0.73
CA GLN A 58 -6.75 -5.96 1.97
C GLN A 58 -5.78 -5.98 3.15
N ASN A 59 -6.17 -5.34 4.25
CA ASN A 59 -5.44 -5.49 5.50
C ASN A 59 -5.67 -6.89 6.06
N ASN A 60 -4.60 -7.56 6.49
CA ASN A 60 -4.67 -8.93 6.98
C ASN A 60 -3.52 -9.25 7.95
N ALA A 61 -3.71 -10.29 8.76
CA ALA A 61 -2.76 -10.67 9.81
C ALA A 61 -1.41 -11.21 9.31
N ASN A 62 -1.30 -11.54 8.01
CA ASN A 62 -0.04 -12.03 7.41
C ASN A 62 0.87 -10.88 6.94
N GLU A 63 0.39 -9.63 6.93
CA GLU A 63 1.22 -8.47 6.62
C GLU A 63 2.15 -8.08 7.78
N ILE A 64 3.08 -7.17 7.53
CA ILE A 64 3.95 -6.60 8.57
C ILE A 64 3.05 -5.91 9.62
N PRO A 65 3.26 -6.13 10.94
CA PRO A 65 2.43 -5.53 12.01
C PRO A 65 2.26 -4.01 11.93
N PHE A 66 3.22 -3.33 11.29
CA PHE A 66 3.16 -1.90 11.01
C PHE A 66 1.97 -1.49 10.13
N PHE A 67 1.59 -2.30 9.14
CA PHE A 67 0.44 -2.01 8.27
C PHE A 67 -0.88 -2.40 8.92
N GLN A 68 -0.88 -3.35 9.85
CA GLN A 68 -2.09 -3.90 10.45
C GLN A 68 -2.85 -2.92 11.36
N LYS A 69 -2.12 -2.10 12.12
CA LYS A 69 -2.69 -1.32 13.23
C LYS A 69 -3.57 -0.17 12.75
N LYS A 70 -4.68 0.08 13.44
CA LYS A 70 -5.48 1.30 13.22
C LYS A 70 -4.61 2.55 13.39
N SER A 71 -4.80 3.52 12.50
CA SER A 71 -4.19 4.82 12.61
C SER A 71 -4.78 5.63 13.77
N GLU A 72 -3.90 6.19 14.61
CA GLU A 72 -4.28 7.11 15.68
C GLU A 72 -4.35 8.57 15.20
N MET A 73 -3.86 8.85 13.99
CA MET A 73 -3.76 10.19 13.42
C MET A 73 -4.76 10.34 12.26
N PRO A 74 -5.80 11.18 12.38
CA PRO A 74 -6.79 11.39 11.31
C PRO A 74 -6.19 11.92 10.00
N THR A 75 -5.00 12.52 10.06
CA THR A 75 -4.26 13.08 8.92
C THR A 75 -3.19 12.14 8.36
N GLU A 76 -3.01 10.93 8.93
CA GLU A 76 -2.11 9.90 8.35
C GLU A 76 -2.73 9.35 7.08
N LEU A 77 -2.10 9.66 5.95
CA LEU A 77 -2.57 9.25 4.62
C LEU A 77 -1.80 8.01 4.13
N PHE A 78 -0.51 7.96 4.42
CA PHE A 78 0.39 6.92 3.93
C PHE A 78 1.19 6.28 5.06
N ARG A 79 1.47 5.00 4.89
CA ARG A 79 2.48 4.25 5.63
C ARG A 79 3.55 3.76 4.68
N VAL A 80 4.81 3.92 5.08
CA VAL A 80 5.96 3.42 4.32
C VAL A 80 6.79 2.53 5.22
N TYR A 81 6.92 1.27 4.84
CA TYR A 81 7.89 0.36 5.43
C TYR A 81 9.12 0.31 4.52
N MET A 82 10.28 0.60 5.07
CA MET A 82 11.53 0.62 4.32
C MET A 82 12.61 -0.15 5.05
N SER A 83 13.27 -1.01 4.30
CA SER A 83 14.43 -1.81 4.69
C SER A 83 15.29 -2.01 3.45
N SER A 84 16.53 -2.47 3.60
CA SER A 84 17.44 -2.65 2.46
C SER A 84 17.05 -3.77 1.49
N ASP A 85 16.11 -4.63 1.87
CA ASP A 85 15.55 -5.74 1.08
C ASP A 85 14.11 -5.49 0.63
N SER A 86 13.38 -4.55 1.27
CA SER A 86 11.97 -4.29 0.96
C SER A 86 11.59 -2.81 1.08
N TYR A 87 10.80 -2.34 0.11
CA TYR A 87 10.12 -1.05 0.12
C TYR A 87 8.63 -1.32 -0.10
N MET A 88 7.78 -0.92 0.85
CA MET A 88 6.33 -1.14 0.78
C MET A 88 5.60 0.13 1.19
N VAL A 89 4.56 0.49 0.44
CA VAL A 89 3.69 1.64 0.75
C VAL A 89 2.27 1.15 0.94
N ARG A 90 1.55 1.75 1.88
CA ARG A 90 0.10 1.65 1.99
C ARG A 90 -0.49 3.05 2.03
N GLN A 91 -1.29 3.40 1.05
CA GLN A 91 -2.23 4.51 1.20
C GLN A 91 -3.42 4.00 1.99
N ILE A 92 -3.69 4.58 3.15
CA ILE A 92 -4.67 4.03 4.10
C ILE A 92 -5.97 4.85 4.16
N ARG A 93 -6.01 6.02 3.51
CA ARG A 93 -7.16 6.94 3.51
C ARG A 93 -7.29 7.72 2.20
N TYR A 94 -8.48 8.29 1.98
CA TYR A 94 -8.77 9.33 0.98
C TYR A 94 -8.35 8.98 -0.46
N THR A 95 -8.45 7.70 -0.82
CA THR A 95 -8.16 7.22 -2.18
C THR A 95 -9.11 7.80 -3.23
N ASP A 96 -10.26 8.33 -2.80
CA ASP A 96 -11.23 9.05 -3.62
C ASP A 96 -10.82 10.50 -3.95
N LYS A 97 -9.81 11.05 -3.26
CA LYS A 97 -9.39 12.46 -3.39
C LYS A 97 -7.99 12.62 -3.94
N ILE A 98 -7.06 11.77 -3.50
CA ILE A 98 -5.65 11.86 -3.85
C ILE A 98 -5.09 10.45 -3.98
N ILE A 99 -4.26 10.20 -4.99
CA ILE A 99 -3.55 8.93 -5.17
C ILE A 99 -2.08 9.20 -5.42
N ARG A 100 -1.19 8.44 -4.79
CA ARG A 100 0.24 8.44 -5.12
C ARG A 100 0.46 7.77 -6.48
N LYS A 101 1.16 8.43 -7.39
CA LYS A 101 1.60 7.81 -8.65
C LYS A 101 2.71 6.78 -8.37
N PRO A 102 2.58 5.52 -8.83
CA PRO A 102 3.62 4.52 -8.66
C PRO A 102 4.95 4.94 -9.28
N ASP A 103 6.05 4.73 -8.56
CA ASP A 103 7.41 5.02 -9.02
C ASP A 103 8.39 3.95 -8.52
N PRO A 104 8.38 2.75 -9.14
CA PRO A 104 9.21 1.62 -8.70
C PRO A 104 10.70 1.91 -8.82
N GLY A 105 11.12 2.75 -9.76
CA GLY A 105 12.52 3.11 -9.94
C GLY A 105 13.05 3.91 -8.74
N ALA A 106 12.30 4.91 -8.29
CA ALA A 106 12.72 5.68 -7.13
C ALA A 106 12.44 4.95 -5.80
N ASP A 107 11.48 4.01 -5.75
CA ASP A 107 11.28 3.09 -4.62
C ASP A 107 12.50 2.21 -4.38
N GLU A 108 13.10 1.71 -5.46
CA GLU A 108 14.35 0.95 -5.41
C GLU A 108 15.53 1.82 -4.95
N LEU A 109 15.67 3.05 -5.46
CA LEU A 109 16.74 3.96 -5.04
C LEU A 109 16.68 4.28 -3.53
N ALA A 110 15.50 4.50 -2.97
CA ALA A 110 15.34 4.76 -1.54
C ALA A 110 15.86 3.58 -0.68
N ARG A 111 15.58 2.35 -1.13
CA ARG A 111 16.08 1.13 -0.50
C ARG A 111 17.61 1.01 -0.60
N GLU A 112 18.19 1.34 -1.75
CA GLU A 112 19.65 1.33 -1.93
C GLU A 112 20.36 2.37 -1.07
N GLU A 113 19.77 3.56 -0.89
CA GLU A 113 20.29 4.56 0.04
C GLU A 113 20.30 4.04 1.48
N LEU A 114 19.24 3.34 1.89
CA LEU A 114 19.13 2.78 3.23
C LEU A 114 20.15 1.68 3.51
N ARG A 115 20.54 0.89 2.50
CA ARG A 115 21.54 -0.19 2.62
C ARG A 115 22.88 0.28 3.15
N LYS A 116 23.23 1.56 2.99
CA LYS A 116 24.47 2.15 3.54
C LYS A 116 24.53 2.12 5.07
N PHE A 117 23.38 1.95 5.72
CA PHE A 117 23.22 2.00 7.18
C PHE A 117 23.00 0.63 7.83
N ASP A 118 23.06 -0.46 7.07
CA ASP A 118 22.89 -1.86 7.51
C ASP A 118 24.08 -2.40 8.33
N LEU A 119 24.31 -1.77 9.46
CA LEU A 119 25.39 -2.10 10.39
C LEU A 119 24.88 -2.76 11.67
N ILE A 120 23.60 -2.55 12.00
CA ILE A 120 22.96 -2.98 13.24
C ILE A 120 21.54 -3.46 12.96
N ASN A 121 21.02 -4.33 13.82
CA ASN A 121 19.59 -4.62 13.85
C ASN A 121 18.88 -3.48 14.57
N PHE A 122 18.09 -2.71 13.83
CA PHE A 122 17.48 -1.50 14.35
C PHE A 122 16.14 -1.24 13.69
N ILE A 123 15.14 -0.91 14.49
CA ILE A 123 13.82 -0.46 14.03
C ILE A 123 13.63 0.96 14.53
N ASP A 124 13.27 1.84 13.62
CA ASP A 124 12.97 3.24 13.90
C ASP A 124 11.73 3.68 13.14
N ASP A 125 11.21 4.84 13.51
CA ASP A 125 10.06 5.42 12.85
C ASP A 125 10.11 6.95 12.82
N GLY A 126 9.33 7.52 11.91
CA GLY A 126 9.28 8.96 11.71
C GLY A 126 7.98 9.39 11.06
N TYR A 127 7.45 10.53 11.50
CA TYR A 127 6.24 11.13 10.92
C TYR A 127 6.64 12.34 10.10
N VAL A 128 6.38 12.27 8.80
CA VAL A 128 6.65 13.36 7.87
C VAL A 128 5.34 14.06 7.55
N VAL A 129 5.27 15.35 7.82
CA VAL A 129 4.19 16.22 7.39
C VAL A 129 4.50 16.70 5.99
N VAL A 130 3.58 16.44 5.07
CA VAL A 130 3.62 16.90 3.69
C VAL A 130 2.57 18.00 3.53
N GLY A 131 2.99 19.17 3.03
CA GLY A 131 2.11 20.22 2.56
C GLY A 131 2.15 20.32 1.04
N LEU A 132 0.97 20.43 0.43
CA LEU A 132 0.79 20.58 -1.01
C LEU A 132 0.30 21.99 -1.34
N ASN A 133 0.77 22.50 -2.46
CA ASN A 133 0.35 23.79 -2.98
C ASN A 133 -1.13 23.75 -3.39
N ALA A 134 -1.92 24.71 -2.91
CA ALA A 134 -3.38 24.73 -3.09
C ALA A 134 -3.85 24.84 -4.55
N ASN A 135 -3.01 25.36 -5.44
CA ASN A 135 -3.38 25.54 -6.86
C ASN A 135 -2.96 24.36 -7.72
N THR A 136 -1.77 23.81 -7.45
CA THR A 136 -1.14 22.80 -8.33
C THR A 136 -1.18 21.39 -7.77
N GLY A 137 -1.37 21.23 -6.46
CA GLY A 137 -1.32 19.95 -5.78
C GLY A 137 0.06 19.32 -5.71
N LYS A 138 1.08 20.08 -6.12
CA LYS A 138 2.48 19.66 -6.02
C LYS A 138 2.99 19.87 -4.60
N LEU A 139 4.03 19.12 -4.26
CA LEU A 139 4.73 19.27 -3.01
C LEU A 139 5.21 20.71 -2.80
N GLU A 140 4.91 21.27 -1.63
CA GLU A 140 5.31 22.62 -1.22
C GLU A 140 6.18 22.60 0.04
N THR A 141 5.82 21.77 1.02
CA THR A 141 6.59 21.65 2.28
C THR A 141 6.75 20.21 2.71
N ILE A 142 7.90 19.92 3.29
CA ILE A 142 8.21 18.66 3.99
C ILE A 142 8.89 19.01 5.30
N ALA A 143 8.37 18.46 6.39
CA ALA A 143 9.00 18.55 7.69
C ALA A 143 8.69 17.30 8.50
N PHE A 144 9.56 16.93 9.44
CA PHE A 144 9.16 16.00 10.46
C PHE A 144 8.16 16.65 11.43
N ASP A 145 7.23 15.85 11.92
CA ASP A 145 6.41 16.19 13.09
C ASP A 145 7.19 15.86 14.38
N ARG A 146 6.47 15.61 15.48
CA ARG A 146 7.02 15.24 16.80
C ARG A 146 7.90 13.99 16.80
N ARG A 147 7.75 13.09 15.83
CA ARG A 147 8.48 11.82 15.76
C ARG A 147 9.53 11.87 14.65
N VAL A 148 10.78 12.06 15.06
CA VAL A 148 11.95 12.13 14.18
C VAL A 148 12.79 10.87 14.38
N PRO A 149 13.31 10.24 13.29
CA PRO A 149 14.26 9.15 13.41
C PRO A 149 15.47 9.53 14.26
N ARG A 150 15.96 8.60 15.08
CA ARG A 150 17.09 8.79 15.99
C ARG A 150 18.43 8.96 15.27
N ILE A 151 18.53 8.43 14.05
CA ILE A 151 19.72 8.56 13.20
C ILE A 151 19.45 9.65 12.17
N ASN A 152 20.17 10.77 12.28
CA ASN A 152 19.98 11.95 11.42
C ASN A 152 20.08 11.63 9.92
N ASP A 153 20.96 10.72 9.52
CA ASP A 153 21.09 10.35 8.11
C ASP A 153 19.89 9.52 7.61
N ILE A 154 19.26 8.71 8.47
CA ILE A 154 18.00 8.04 8.15
C ILE A 154 16.86 9.07 8.01
N ALA A 155 16.86 10.10 8.87
CA ALA A 155 15.92 11.20 8.76
C ALA A 155 16.05 11.95 7.41
N LYS A 156 17.25 12.03 6.83
CA LYS A 156 17.47 12.58 5.48
C LYS A 156 16.95 11.63 4.39
N VAL A 157 17.22 10.32 4.50
CA VAL A 157 16.69 9.33 3.55
C VAL A 157 15.16 9.40 3.49
N ILE A 158 14.50 9.46 4.66
CA ILE A 158 13.04 9.60 4.74
C ILE A 158 12.54 10.91 4.09
N GLN A 159 13.20 12.04 4.36
CA GLN A 159 12.80 13.32 3.74
C GLN A 159 12.96 13.30 2.22
N ASN A 160 14.08 12.76 1.73
CA ASN A 160 14.32 12.60 0.31
C ASN A 160 13.24 11.71 -0.33
N ASP A 161 12.91 10.59 0.32
CA ASP A 161 11.86 9.67 -0.10
C ASP A 161 10.48 10.34 -0.18
N ALA A 162 10.09 11.10 0.84
CA ALA A 162 8.83 11.84 0.82
C ALA A 162 8.82 12.93 -0.26
N SER A 163 9.97 13.54 -0.57
CA SER A 163 10.09 14.65 -1.52
C SER A 163 9.84 14.27 -2.98
N ARG A 164 10.06 13.00 -3.32
CA ARG A 164 9.88 12.49 -4.69
C ARG A 164 8.46 12.01 -4.99
N PHE A 165 7.59 11.90 -3.98
CA PHE A 165 6.24 11.42 -4.21
C PHE A 165 5.46 12.39 -5.10
N ASN A 166 4.85 11.82 -6.13
CA ASN A 166 3.97 12.54 -7.04
C ASN A 166 2.53 12.09 -6.81
N TYR A 167 1.60 13.04 -6.91
CA TYR A 167 0.19 12.81 -6.59
C TYR A 167 -0.71 13.09 -7.79
N GLU A 168 -1.79 12.33 -7.88
CA GLU A 168 -2.93 12.57 -8.73
C GLU A 168 -4.11 13.02 -7.87
N HIS A 169 -4.76 14.13 -8.23
CA HIS A 169 -5.88 14.71 -7.50
C HIS A 169 -7.17 14.41 -8.25
N LEU A 170 -8.14 13.79 -7.57
CA LEU A 170 -9.36 13.25 -8.17
C LEU A 170 -10.60 14.13 -7.94
N THR A 171 -10.41 15.37 -7.51
CA THR A 171 -11.50 16.31 -7.28
C THR A 171 -12.12 16.79 -8.59
N LYS A 172 -13.43 17.05 -8.57
CA LYS A 172 -14.21 17.45 -9.77
C LYS A 172 -13.72 18.75 -10.41
N ASP A 173 -13.23 19.68 -9.59
CA ASP A 173 -12.82 21.01 -10.02
C ASP A 173 -11.33 21.06 -10.42
N GLY A 174 -10.64 19.92 -10.37
CA GLY A 174 -9.19 19.81 -10.62
C GLY A 174 -8.32 20.43 -9.51
N MET A 175 -8.92 21.01 -8.48
CA MET A 175 -8.20 21.62 -7.36
C MET A 175 -7.92 20.59 -6.24
N PRO A 176 -6.70 20.52 -5.68
CA PRO A 176 -6.35 19.58 -4.62
C PRO A 176 -7.28 19.64 -3.40
N GLY A 177 -7.97 18.53 -3.11
CA GLY A 177 -8.89 18.44 -1.96
C GLY A 177 -8.20 18.14 -0.63
N ILE A 178 -6.96 17.66 -0.68
CA ILE A 178 -6.10 17.39 0.47
C ILE A 178 -4.83 18.21 0.31
N LEU A 179 -4.58 19.13 1.24
CA LEU A 179 -3.45 20.06 1.19
C LEU A 179 -2.35 19.76 2.22
N LYS A 180 -2.68 18.96 3.23
CA LYS A 180 -1.74 18.60 4.29
C LYS A 180 -2.06 17.22 4.84
N PHE A 181 -1.05 16.37 4.96
CA PHE A 181 -1.19 15.03 5.52
C PHE A 181 0.13 14.55 6.13
N ILE A 182 0.07 13.39 6.78
CA ILE A 182 1.21 12.72 7.40
C ILE A 182 1.52 11.43 6.63
N ILE A 183 2.82 11.21 6.40
CA ILE A 183 3.38 9.91 6.03
C ILE A 183 4.08 9.33 7.26
N ASN A 184 3.65 8.14 7.67
CA ASN A 184 4.27 7.41 8.75
C ASN A 184 5.29 6.42 8.18
N TYR A 185 6.54 6.56 8.57
CA TYR A 185 7.63 5.69 8.16
C TYR A 185 7.97 4.70 9.27
N GLN A 186 8.17 3.43 8.91
CA GLN A 186 8.91 2.46 9.71
C GLN A 186 10.14 2.01 8.94
N ILE A 187 11.30 2.18 9.56
CA ILE A 187 12.60 1.81 9.03
C ILE A 187 13.09 0.57 9.75
N ARG A 188 13.60 -0.40 9.00
CA ARG A 188 14.29 -1.56 9.54
C ARG A 188 15.65 -1.75 8.89
N LEU A 189 16.68 -1.77 9.73
CA LEU A 189 18.06 -2.06 9.33
C LEU A 189 18.41 -3.48 9.75
N TYR A 190 19.22 -4.13 8.92
CA TYR A 190 19.76 -5.46 9.21
C TYR A 190 21.28 -5.41 9.32
N PRO A 191 21.89 -6.15 10.25
CA PRO A 191 23.34 -6.22 10.33
C PRO A 191 23.88 -7.08 9.18
N VAL A 192 24.53 -6.45 8.20
CA VAL A 192 25.19 -7.17 7.08
C VAL A 192 26.65 -7.51 7.42
N LYS A 193 27.21 -6.87 8.44
CA LYS A 193 28.59 -7.05 8.90
C LYS A 193 28.63 -7.64 10.31
N SER A 194 29.70 -8.37 10.62
CA SER A 194 29.97 -8.84 11.97
C SER A 194 30.25 -7.66 12.92
N ARG A 195 30.02 -7.85 14.23
CA ARG A 195 30.26 -6.80 15.23
C ARG A 195 31.71 -6.32 15.24
N ASP A 196 32.67 -7.20 14.97
CA ASP A 196 34.09 -6.87 14.98
C ASP A 196 34.48 -6.02 13.76
N GLU A 197 33.92 -6.31 12.59
CA GLU A 197 34.08 -5.47 11.39
C GLU A 197 33.48 -4.07 11.60
N VAL A 198 32.30 -3.99 12.22
CA VAL A 198 31.66 -2.69 12.53
C VAL A 198 32.52 -1.87 13.49
N LYS A 199 33.08 -2.49 14.54
CA LYS A 199 34.00 -1.82 15.46
C LYS A 199 35.25 -1.29 14.76
N GLN A 200 35.86 -2.08 13.87
CA GLN A 200 37.03 -1.64 13.11
C GLN A 200 36.71 -0.46 12.18
N MET A 201 35.53 -0.46 11.55
CA MET A 201 35.08 0.66 10.71
C MET A 201 34.89 1.95 11.51
N LEU A 202 34.35 1.85 12.74
CA LEU A 202 34.17 3.01 13.63
C LEU A 202 35.50 3.53 14.17
N GLN A 203 36.46 2.65 14.45
CA GLN A 203 37.81 3.04 14.91
C GLN A 203 38.63 3.74 13.81
N LYS A 204 38.48 3.33 12.54
CA LYS A 204 39.17 3.95 11.39
C LYS A 204 38.62 5.32 10.98
N LYS A 205 37.44 5.72 11.48
CA LYS A 205 36.80 7.02 11.19
C LYS A 205 37.13 8.11 12.21
N LYS A 206 37.94 7.82 13.24
CA LYS A 206 38.52 8.82 14.14
C LYS A 206 39.88 9.28 13.61
#